data_AF-A0AAW1QGP2-F1
#
_entry.id   AF-A0AAW1QGP2-F1
#
_cell.length_a   1.000
_cell.length_b   1.000
_cell.length_c   1.000
_cell.angle_alpha   90.00
_cell.angle_beta   90.00
_cell.angle_gamma   90.00
#
_symmetry.space_group_name_H-M   'P 1'
#
loop_
_entity.id
_entity.type
_entity.pdbx_description
1 polymer ?
#
loop_
_entity_poly.entity_id
_entity_poly.type
_entity_poly.pdbx_seq_one_letter_code
_entity_poly.pdbx_strand_id
1 'polypeptide(L)'
;MPAVAAVHTRAGARRCQPAAGNVRSVRNALRKLGYTLKEVERPEDIAKAERLIFPGVGAYAQAMEILQKRGYVEPLREYIQANKPFLGICLGLQLLFEGSEENGGVEGLGLVPGRVVQFDTSLGLPVPHIGWNDLSPRREDRLLKAVGDRRLYFVHSFCAQPTPQNEDWVLATSHYGTDFIAAIQKGQMYATQFHPEKSGAAGLDLLHSFLDPQNVPAHADTRSDGRTRGLAKRVIACLDVRANDAGDLVVTKGDQYDVRESGNGGEVRNLGMPVELAGRYFEEGADEVTFLNITGFRDFPLGDLPMLEVLRRASEGVFVPLTVGGGIREFTDTEGKHYSALEVASEYFRSGADKVSIGSDAVYAAEEYLRTGKADGKSAIEQISWHYGKQAVVISIDPRRVYVADPAACTHTCVKASQPGPAGEQWCWWQCTVKGGREGRNIDAVQLARAVEALGAGEILLNCIDNDGAGKGFDLELIRAVADAVTIPVIASSGAGVPSHFTEVFQHTKAAAALAAGIFHRQEVTIDSVKKHMDTNGIPARV
;
A
#
# COMPACT_ATOMS: atom_id res chain seq x y z
N MET A 1 24.57 12.24 -17.22
CA MET A 1 24.18 11.50 -15.99
C MET A 1 24.54 10.04 -16.19
N PRO A 2 25.13 9.35 -15.20
CA PRO A 2 25.37 7.91 -15.29
C PRO A 2 24.04 7.16 -15.45
N ALA A 3 24.01 6.18 -16.36
CA ALA A 3 22.82 5.40 -16.67
C ALA A 3 22.82 4.08 -15.89
N VAL A 4 21.70 3.77 -15.24
CA VAL A 4 21.46 2.50 -14.56
C VAL A 4 20.48 1.70 -15.39
N ALA A 5 20.77 0.43 -15.65
CA ALA A 5 19.81 -0.41 -16.37
C ALA A 5 18.79 -0.98 -15.38
N ALA A 6 17.53 -1.08 -15.79
CA ALA A 6 16.53 -1.83 -15.03
C ALA A 6 15.86 -2.91 -15.86
N VAL A 7 15.84 -4.12 -15.30
CA VAL A 7 15.06 -5.23 -15.83
C VAL A 7 13.67 -5.14 -15.24
N HIS A 8 12.66 -5.18 -16.11
CA HIS A 8 11.27 -5.23 -15.69
C HIS A 8 10.62 -6.49 -16.24
N THR A 9 9.70 -7.04 -15.46
CA THR A 9 8.82 -8.12 -15.88
C THR A 9 7.70 -7.57 -16.78
N ARG A 10 8.05 -6.80 -17.82
CA ARG A 10 7.10 -6.20 -18.76
C ARG A 10 6.84 -7.15 -19.94
N ALA A 11 5.58 -7.37 -20.29
CA ALA A 11 5.20 -7.96 -21.58
C ALA A 11 4.94 -6.84 -22.61
N GLY A 12 5.83 -6.67 -23.59
CA GLY A 12 5.72 -5.85 -24.81
C GLY A 12 5.17 -4.40 -24.76
N ALA A 13 5.28 -3.68 -25.87
CA ALA A 13 4.72 -2.34 -26.04
C ALA A 13 3.26 -2.36 -26.56
N ARG A 14 2.46 -3.36 -26.18
CA ARG A 14 1.02 -3.34 -26.48
C ARG A 14 0.30 -2.69 -25.30
N ARG A 15 -0.44 -1.61 -25.58
CA ARG A 15 -1.26 -0.84 -24.62
C ARG A 15 -2.29 -1.67 -23.83
N CYS A 16 -2.45 -2.96 -24.12
CA CYS A 16 -3.52 -3.84 -23.60
C CYS A 16 -3.01 -5.03 -22.76
N GLN A 17 -1.79 -5.00 -22.20
CA GLN A 17 -1.34 -6.02 -21.24
C GLN A 17 -1.03 -5.37 -19.87
N PRO A 18 -1.47 -5.98 -18.74
CA PRO A 18 -1.07 -5.55 -17.42
C PRO A 18 0.46 -5.56 -17.31
N ALA A 19 1.05 -4.43 -16.94
CA ALA A 19 2.50 -4.31 -16.81
C ALA A 19 2.91 -4.67 -15.37
N ALA A 20 4.21 -4.94 -15.15
CA ALA A 20 4.79 -4.87 -13.81
C ALA A 20 4.42 -3.53 -13.14
N GLY A 21 4.13 -3.53 -11.83
CA GLY A 21 3.52 -2.42 -11.06
C GLY A 21 4.26 -1.07 -11.07
N ASN A 22 4.30 -0.36 -9.92
CA ASN A 22 4.81 1.01 -9.85
C ASN A 22 6.35 1.14 -9.96
N VAL A 23 6.89 0.92 -11.16
CA VAL A 23 8.32 1.16 -11.48
C VAL A 23 8.67 2.65 -11.48
N ARG A 24 7.67 3.54 -11.59
CA ARG A 24 7.86 4.98 -11.65
C ARG A 24 8.56 5.52 -10.41
N SER A 25 8.23 4.99 -9.23
CA SER A 25 8.85 5.40 -7.97
C SER A 25 10.37 5.15 -7.93
N VAL A 26 10.82 3.99 -8.44
CA VAL A 26 12.25 3.69 -8.59
C VAL A 26 12.90 4.70 -9.54
N ARG A 27 12.28 4.94 -10.71
CA ARG A 27 12.79 5.92 -11.68
C ARG A 27 12.92 7.33 -11.08
N ASN A 28 11.93 7.76 -10.30
CA ASN A 28 11.93 9.08 -9.67
C ASN A 28 12.97 9.19 -8.55
N ALA A 29 13.14 8.13 -7.75
CA ALA A 29 14.18 8.08 -6.72
C ALA A 29 15.59 8.21 -7.35
N LEU A 30 15.85 7.47 -8.43
CA LEU A 30 17.11 7.57 -9.17
C LEU A 30 17.33 8.97 -9.76
N ARG A 31 16.28 9.56 -10.35
CA ARG A 31 16.34 10.93 -10.89
C ARG A 31 16.67 11.94 -9.80
N LYS A 32 16.05 11.82 -8.62
CA LYS A 32 16.34 12.68 -7.46
C LYS A 32 17.81 12.56 -7.01
N LEU A 33 18.41 11.38 -7.15
CA LEU A 33 19.82 11.14 -6.87
C LEU A 33 20.77 11.52 -8.04
N GLY A 34 20.26 12.09 -9.13
CA GLY A 34 21.08 12.53 -10.27
C GLY A 34 21.41 11.44 -11.29
N TYR A 35 20.72 10.29 -11.23
CA TYR A 35 20.89 9.17 -12.16
C TYR A 35 19.71 9.07 -13.13
N THR A 36 19.95 8.44 -14.29
CA THR A 36 18.89 8.10 -15.23
C THR A 36 18.71 6.59 -15.30
N LEU A 37 17.46 6.16 -15.42
CA LEU A 37 17.10 4.75 -15.61
C LEU A 37 16.95 4.46 -17.10
N LYS A 38 17.69 3.47 -17.59
CA LYS A 38 17.51 2.89 -18.92
C LYS A 38 16.79 1.54 -18.79
N GLU A 39 15.66 1.39 -19.47
CA GLU A 39 14.94 0.11 -19.47
C GLU A 39 15.71 -0.93 -20.27
N VAL A 40 15.78 -2.15 -19.75
CA VAL A 40 16.24 -3.33 -20.49
C VAL A 40 15.12 -3.75 -21.43
N GLU A 41 15.41 -3.76 -22.73
CA GLU A 41 14.44 -4.14 -23.76
C GLU A 41 14.72 -5.55 -24.30
N ARG A 42 15.99 -5.98 -24.27
CA ARG A 42 16.45 -7.27 -24.79
C ARG A 42 17.51 -7.92 -23.88
N PRO A 43 17.71 -9.24 -23.97
CA PRO A 43 18.69 -9.97 -23.13
C PRO A 43 20.10 -9.36 -23.12
N GLU A 44 20.57 -8.84 -24.26
CA GLU A 44 21.93 -8.31 -24.41
C GLU A 44 22.13 -7.00 -23.65
N ASP A 45 21.06 -6.28 -23.31
CA ASP A 45 21.14 -5.04 -22.52
C ASP A 45 21.53 -5.34 -21.07
N ILE A 46 21.18 -6.54 -20.55
CA ILE A 46 21.56 -7.00 -19.21
C ILE A 46 23.08 -7.14 -19.12
N ALA A 47 23.69 -7.85 -20.07
CA ALA A 47 25.14 -8.06 -20.10
C ALA A 47 25.92 -6.74 -20.20
N LYS A 48 25.38 -5.72 -20.86
CA LYS A 48 26.01 -4.40 -21.04
C LYS A 48 25.84 -3.46 -19.85
N ALA A 49 24.95 -3.76 -18.90
CA ALA A 49 24.68 -2.87 -17.79
C ALA A 49 25.89 -2.75 -16.84
N GLU A 50 26.30 -1.53 -16.52
CA GLU A 50 27.32 -1.29 -15.48
C GLU A 50 26.78 -1.55 -14.07
N ARG A 51 25.50 -1.21 -13.86
CA ARG A 51 24.72 -1.49 -12.66
C ARG A 51 23.32 -1.90 -13.08
N LEU A 52 22.78 -2.93 -12.44
CA LEU A 52 21.45 -3.45 -12.73
C LEU A 52 20.56 -3.30 -11.50
N ILE A 53 19.40 -2.67 -11.66
CA ILE A 53 18.33 -2.69 -10.66
C ILE A 53 17.22 -3.58 -11.18
N PHE A 54 16.77 -4.51 -10.35
CA PHE A 54 15.73 -5.46 -10.67
C PHE A 54 14.53 -5.27 -9.73
N PRO A 55 13.67 -4.27 -9.99
CA PRO A 55 12.48 -4.08 -9.21
C PRO A 55 11.37 -5.03 -9.69
N GLY A 56 10.62 -5.58 -8.76
CA GLY A 56 9.42 -6.33 -9.09
C GLY A 56 8.29 -6.08 -8.08
N VAL A 57 7.09 -5.97 -8.62
CA VAL A 57 5.82 -5.88 -7.88
C VAL A 57 4.85 -6.83 -8.58
N GLY A 58 4.04 -7.55 -7.80
CA GLY A 58 3.02 -8.48 -8.30
C GLY A 58 3.34 -9.93 -7.96
N ALA A 59 2.63 -10.84 -8.62
CA ALA A 59 2.73 -12.27 -8.36
C ALA A 59 4.02 -12.90 -8.93
N TYR A 60 4.64 -13.77 -8.14
CA TYR A 60 5.87 -14.50 -8.45
C TYR A 60 5.78 -15.30 -9.74
N ALA A 61 4.68 -16.06 -9.91
CA ALA A 61 4.45 -16.92 -11.06
C ALA A 61 4.47 -16.13 -12.39
N GLN A 62 3.76 -14.99 -12.41
CA GLN A 62 3.66 -14.13 -13.59
C GLN A 62 5.01 -13.48 -13.91
N ALA A 63 5.76 -13.07 -12.89
CA ALA A 63 7.09 -12.54 -13.08
C ALA A 63 8.04 -13.55 -13.72
N MET A 64 8.08 -14.80 -13.22
CA MET A 64 8.90 -15.86 -13.81
C MET A 64 8.48 -16.22 -15.24
N GLU A 65 7.18 -16.30 -15.52
CA GLU A 65 6.67 -16.54 -16.87
C GLU A 65 7.16 -15.45 -17.85
N ILE A 66 7.17 -14.19 -17.43
CA ILE A 66 7.65 -13.09 -18.26
C ILE A 66 9.17 -13.16 -18.46
N LEU A 67 9.95 -13.44 -17.41
CA LEU A 67 11.40 -13.60 -17.55
C LEU A 67 11.77 -14.73 -18.51
N GLN A 68 11.05 -15.85 -18.46
CA GLN A 68 11.24 -16.98 -19.36
C GLN A 68 10.89 -16.59 -20.80
N LYS A 69 9.70 -16.01 -21.04
CA LYS A 69 9.26 -15.58 -22.38
C LYS A 69 10.19 -14.53 -23.00
N ARG A 70 10.83 -13.69 -22.17
CA ARG A 70 11.78 -12.67 -22.61
C ARG A 70 13.21 -13.18 -22.78
N GLY A 71 13.50 -14.41 -22.35
CA GLY A 71 14.86 -14.97 -22.35
C GLY A 71 15.80 -14.25 -21.39
N TYR A 72 15.29 -13.70 -20.27
CA TYR A 72 16.10 -12.93 -19.31
C TYR A 72 16.71 -13.79 -18.21
N VAL A 73 16.26 -15.03 -18.01
CA VAL A 73 16.70 -15.91 -16.91
C VAL A 73 18.21 -16.15 -16.93
N GLU A 74 18.76 -16.69 -18.02
CA GLU A 74 20.20 -16.97 -18.11
C GLU A 74 21.07 -15.70 -18.09
N PRO A 75 20.75 -14.62 -18.85
CA PRO A 75 21.50 -13.37 -18.75
C PRO A 75 21.54 -12.77 -17.33
N LEU A 76 20.45 -12.90 -16.55
CA LEU A 76 20.41 -12.45 -15.15
C LEU A 76 21.34 -13.31 -14.28
N ARG A 77 21.30 -14.64 -14.42
CA ARG A 77 22.19 -15.56 -13.71
C ARG A 77 23.66 -15.26 -14.02
N GLU A 78 24.01 -15.13 -15.29
CA GLU A 78 25.37 -14.80 -15.74
C GLU A 78 25.84 -13.45 -15.21
N TYR A 79 24.99 -12.42 -15.24
CA TYR A 79 25.31 -11.10 -14.71
C TYR A 79 25.68 -11.13 -13.22
N ILE A 80 24.87 -11.85 -12.43
CA ILE A 80 25.06 -11.97 -10.99
C ILE A 80 26.31 -12.82 -10.68
N GLN A 81 26.50 -13.93 -11.40
CA GLN A 81 27.68 -14.79 -11.25
C GLN A 81 28.99 -14.08 -11.63
N ALA A 82 28.93 -13.14 -12.59
CA ALA A 82 30.04 -12.26 -12.94
C ALA A 82 30.35 -11.19 -11.86
N ASN A 83 29.65 -11.23 -10.72
CA ASN A 83 29.83 -10.32 -9.58
C ASN A 83 29.69 -8.84 -9.96
N LYS A 84 28.79 -8.54 -10.89
CA LYS A 84 28.48 -7.17 -11.32
C LYS A 84 27.45 -6.53 -10.36
N PRO A 85 27.46 -5.20 -10.19
CA PRO A 85 26.54 -4.52 -9.28
C PRO A 85 25.07 -4.77 -9.61
N PHE A 86 24.37 -5.43 -8.70
CA PHE A 86 22.97 -5.82 -8.85
C PHE A 86 22.18 -5.44 -7.60
N LEU A 87 20.98 -4.86 -7.77
CA LEU A 87 20.03 -4.60 -6.69
C LEU A 87 18.65 -5.19 -7.02
N GLY A 88 18.26 -6.27 -6.36
CA GLY A 88 16.90 -6.80 -6.40
C GLY A 88 15.99 -6.10 -5.39
N ILE A 89 14.76 -5.72 -5.77
CA ILE A 89 13.81 -5.05 -4.86
C ILE A 89 12.50 -5.83 -4.81
N CYS A 90 12.05 -6.15 -3.60
CA CYS A 90 10.83 -6.89 -3.27
C CYS A 90 10.75 -8.22 -4.02
N LEU A 91 9.94 -8.30 -5.08
CA LEU A 91 9.87 -9.52 -5.90
C LEU A 91 11.22 -9.80 -6.57
N GLY A 92 12.04 -8.78 -6.86
CA GLY A 92 13.41 -8.95 -7.33
C GLY A 92 14.33 -9.68 -6.35
N LEU A 93 14.08 -9.59 -5.02
CA LEU A 93 14.74 -10.43 -4.02
C LEU A 93 14.18 -11.86 -4.09
N GLN A 94 12.87 -12.00 -4.09
CA GLN A 94 12.19 -13.30 -4.01
C GLN A 94 12.54 -14.20 -5.19
N LEU A 95 12.64 -13.65 -6.40
CA LEU A 95 12.96 -14.39 -7.61
C LEU A 95 14.38 -14.99 -7.60
N LEU A 96 15.28 -14.54 -6.71
CA LEU A 96 16.64 -15.10 -6.58
C LEU A 96 16.65 -16.47 -5.90
N PHE A 97 15.61 -16.80 -5.13
CA PHE A 97 15.47 -18.06 -4.41
C PHE A 97 15.12 -19.23 -5.36
N GLU A 98 15.11 -20.45 -4.83
CA GLU A 98 14.78 -21.67 -5.60
C GLU A 98 13.33 -21.67 -6.09
N GLY A 99 12.43 -21.03 -5.35
CA GLY A 99 11.04 -20.86 -5.79
C GLY A 99 10.16 -20.18 -4.76
N SER A 100 8.88 -20.09 -5.06
CA SER A 100 7.82 -19.59 -4.16
C SER A 100 6.68 -20.59 -4.07
N GLU A 101 5.97 -20.62 -2.94
CA GLU A 101 4.71 -21.35 -2.75
C GLU A 101 3.49 -20.60 -3.32
N GLU A 102 3.66 -19.33 -3.68
CA GLU A 102 2.58 -18.50 -4.24
C GLU A 102 1.99 -19.15 -5.51
N ASN A 103 0.66 -19.12 -5.63
CA ASN A 103 -0.10 -19.63 -6.77
C ASN A 103 0.18 -21.10 -7.15
N GLY A 104 0.43 -21.97 -6.16
CA GLY A 104 0.59 -23.41 -6.38
C GLY A 104 2.02 -23.86 -6.66
N GLY A 105 3.01 -22.98 -6.48
CA GLY A 105 4.42 -23.32 -6.56
C GLY A 105 5.05 -22.97 -7.91
N VAL A 106 6.06 -22.12 -7.91
CA VAL A 106 6.85 -21.78 -9.11
C VAL A 106 8.33 -21.73 -8.79
N GLU A 107 9.16 -22.30 -9.67
CA GLU A 107 10.62 -22.25 -9.56
C GLU A 107 11.16 -20.86 -9.93
N GLY A 108 12.16 -20.42 -9.18
CA GLY A 108 12.83 -19.13 -9.33
C GLY A 108 14.10 -19.20 -10.18
N LEU A 109 14.96 -18.19 -9.99
CA LEU A 109 16.29 -18.17 -10.58
C LEU A 109 17.23 -19.19 -9.92
N GLY A 110 16.94 -19.67 -8.69
CA GLY A 110 17.70 -20.72 -8.04
C GLY A 110 19.14 -20.35 -7.73
N LEU A 111 19.40 -19.08 -7.40
CA LEU A 111 20.73 -18.57 -7.03
C LEU A 111 20.95 -18.64 -5.51
N VAL A 112 19.87 -18.53 -4.72
CA VAL A 112 19.90 -18.54 -3.26
C VAL A 112 19.12 -19.76 -2.76
N PRO A 113 19.70 -20.61 -1.89
CA PRO A 113 19.00 -21.74 -1.32
C PRO A 113 17.78 -21.33 -0.49
N GLY A 114 16.71 -22.11 -0.57
CA GLY A 114 15.47 -21.89 0.16
C GLY A 114 14.32 -21.41 -0.74
N ARG A 115 13.12 -21.42 -0.16
CA ARG A 115 11.88 -21.04 -0.84
C ARG A 115 11.20 -19.85 -0.14
N VAL A 116 10.45 -19.11 -0.94
CA VAL A 116 9.58 -18.02 -0.50
C VAL A 116 8.23 -18.62 -0.08
N VAL A 117 7.86 -18.42 1.18
CA VAL A 117 6.69 -19.03 1.83
C VAL A 117 5.74 -17.95 2.34
N GLN A 118 4.48 -18.29 2.53
CA GLN A 118 3.49 -17.35 3.07
C GLN A 118 3.72 -17.10 4.57
N PHE A 119 3.46 -15.88 5.05
CA PHE A 119 3.38 -15.64 6.49
C PHE A 119 2.26 -16.47 7.15
N ASP A 120 2.54 -16.97 8.34
CA ASP A 120 1.59 -17.75 9.13
C ASP A 120 0.53 -16.85 9.79
N THR A 121 -0.68 -16.86 9.23
CA THR A 121 -1.82 -16.09 9.77
C THR A 121 -2.32 -16.62 11.11
N SER A 122 -1.98 -17.86 11.50
CA SER A 122 -2.37 -18.44 12.79
C SER A 122 -1.70 -17.75 13.98
N LEU A 123 -0.62 -17.01 13.74
CA LEU A 123 0.07 -16.20 14.74
C LEU A 123 -0.69 -14.91 15.12
N GLY A 124 -1.88 -14.67 14.54
CA GLY A 124 -2.73 -13.53 14.86
C GLY A 124 -2.20 -12.18 14.34
N LEU A 125 -1.22 -12.20 13.43
CA LEU A 125 -0.71 -11.03 12.74
C LEU A 125 -1.41 -10.86 11.38
N PRO A 126 -1.80 -9.64 11.00
CA PRO A 126 -2.44 -9.43 9.70
C PRO A 126 -1.51 -9.77 8.52
N VAL A 127 -2.00 -10.43 7.48
CA VAL A 127 -1.24 -10.73 6.26
C VAL A 127 -2.03 -10.23 5.06
N PRO A 128 -1.47 -9.39 4.17
CA PRO A 128 -0.05 -9.04 4.00
C PRO A 128 0.58 -8.23 5.16
N HIS A 129 1.89 -8.41 5.34
CA HIS A 129 2.73 -7.53 6.16
C HIS A 129 2.83 -6.18 5.43
N ILE A 130 2.09 -5.18 5.91
CA ILE A 130 2.05 -3.81 5.37
C ILE A 130 2.47 -2.81 6.43
N GLY A 131 3.65 -2.23 6.27
CA GLY A 131 4.10 -1.11 7.09
C GLY A 131 5.60 -0.97 7.21
N TRP A 132 6.01 -0.31 8.28
CA TRP A 132 7.40 0.11 8.50
C TRP A 132 8.03 -0.78 9.55
N ASN A 133 9.04 -1.56 9.19
CA ASN A 133 9.71 -2.50 10.08
C ASN A 133 11.20 -2.19 10.22
N ASP A 134 11.83 -2.64 11.30
CA ASP A 134 13.25 -2.48 11.56
C ASP A 134 14.08 -3.61 10.93
N LEU A 135 15.38 -3.36 10.79
CA LEU A 135 16.34 -4.38 10.36
C LEU A 135 17.14 -4.88 11.56
N SER A 136 17.43 -6.17 11.56
CA SER A 136 18.41 -6.84 12.40
C SER A 136 19.60 -7.24 11.52
N PRO A 137 20.66 -6.41 11.44
CA PRO A 137 21.86 -6.73 10.67
C PRO A 137 22.53 -8.00 11.18
N ARG A 138 22.97 -8.87 10.27
CA ARG A 138 23.76 -10.07 10.62
C ARG A 138 25.27 -9.82 10.52
N ARG A 139 25.66 -8.77 9.80
CA ARG A 139 27.04 -8.30 9.65
C ARG A 139 27.06 -6.81 9.34
N GLU A 140 28.21 -6.17 9.54
CA GLU A 140 28.40 -4.79 9.09
C GLU A 140 28.39 -4.71 7.57
N ASP A 141 27.65 -3.74 7.04
CA ASP A 141 27.60 -3.46 5.61
C ASP A 141 27.32 -1.98 5.35
N ARG A 142 27.79 -1.52 4.20
CA ARG A 142 27.74 -0.13 3.79
C ARG A 142 26.32 0.37 3.49
N LEU A 143 25.47 -0.46 2.90
CA LEU A 143 24.07 -0.10 2.64
C LEU A 143 23.28 -0.06 3.96
N LEU A 144 23.54 -1.00 4.87
CA LEU A 144 22.90 -0.99 6.20
C LEU A 144 23.35 0.22 7.04
N LYS A 145 24.64 0.59 6.98
CA LYS A 145 25.14 1.83 7.62
C LYS A 145 24.46 3.07 7.08
N ALA A 146 24.17 3.11 5.76
CA ALA A 146 23.43 4.23 5.18
C ALA A 146 21.99 4.32 5.70
N VAL A 147 21.36 3.21 6.09
CA VAL A 147 20.00 3.21 6.67
C VAL A 147 20.03 3.57 8.16
N GLY A 148 21.00 3.07 8.92
CA GLY A 148 21.06 3.21 10.37
C GLY A 148 19.94 2.44 11.06
N ASP A 149 19.34 3.02 12.10
CA ASP A 149 18.25 2.42 12.87
C ASP A 149 16.85 2.71 12.28
N ARG A 150 16.77 3.48 11.19
CA ARG A 150 15.52 3.92 10.58
C ARG A 150 14.71 2.74 10.01
N ARG A 151 13.39 2.80 10.15
CA ARG A 151 12.47 1.78 9.61
C ARG A 151 12.32 1.90 8.10
N LEU A 152 12.07 0.77 7.46
CA LEU A 152 11.89 0.65 6.01
C LEU A 152 10.49 0.08 5.70
N TYR A 153 9.97 0.38 4.52
CA TYR A 153 8.60 0.00 4.13
C TYR A 153 8.55 -1.38 3.48
N PHE A 154 7.75 -2.27 4.07
CA PHE A 154 7.47 -3.63 3.62
C PHE A 154 5.99 -3.76 3.22
N VAL A 155 5.72 -4.50 2.14
CA VAL A 155 4.38 -4.73 1.60
C VAL A 155 4.31 -6.09 0.89
N HIS A 156 4.15 -7.18 1.65
CA HIS A 156 4.22 -8.54 1.10
C HIS A 156 3.48 -9.59 1.94
N SER A 157 2.93 -10.61 1.28
CA SER A 157 2.33 -11.79 1.95
C SER A 157 3.29 -12.96 2.10
N PHE A 158 4.35 -12.97 1.28
CA PHE A 158 5.32 -14.06 1.20
C PHE A 158 6.73 -13.55 1.52
N CYS A 159 7.55 -14.38 2.15
CA CYS A 159 8.92 -14.05 2.53
C CYS A 159 9.83 -15.29 2.48
N ALA A 160 11.15 -15.08 2.40
CA ALA A 160 12.12 -16.15 2.58
C ALA A 160 12.60 -16.18 4.04
N GLN A 161 12.84 -17.36 4.59
CA GLN A 161 13.34 -17.54 5.96
C GLN A 161 14.86 -17.81 5.97
N PRO A 162 15.59 -17.33 7.00
CA PRO A 162 16.99 -17.66 7.16
C PRO A 162 17.15 -19.16 7.50
N THR A 163 18.04 -19.84 6.80
CA THR A 163 18.38 -21.26 7.02
C THR A 163 19.89 -21.45 7.00
N PRO A 164 20.42 -22.57 7.54
CA PRO A 164 21.86 -22.86 7.45
C PRO A 164 22.38 -22.89 6.01
N GLN A 165 21.54 -23.24 5.03
CA GLN A 165 21.94 -23.32 3.62
C GLN A 165 22.09 -21.94 2.96
N ASN A 166 21.42 -20.91 3.48
CA ASN A 166 21.48 -19.56 2.93
C ASN A 166 22.15 -18.53 3.85
N GLU A 167 22.69 -18.94 4.98
CA GLU A 167 23.31 -18.08 6.00
C GLU A 167 24.33 -17.09 5.41
N ASP A 168 25.20 -17.55 4.52
CA ASP A 168 26.20 -16.72 3.83
C ASP A 168 25.61 -15.55 3.03
N TRP A 169 24.37 -15.69 2.57
CA TRP A 169 23.66 -14.67 1.79
C TRP A 169 22.96 -13.66 2.68
N VAL A 170 22.52 -14.05 3.88
CA VAL A 170 21.67 -13.20 4.72
C VAL A 170 22.44 -11.99 5.21
N LEU A 171 22.01 -10.81 4.77
CA LEU A 171 22.60 -9.53 5.19
C LEU A 171 21.87 -8.95 6.41
N ALA A 172 20.54 -8.96 6.37
CA ALA A 172 19.69 -8.53 7.47
C ALA A 172 18.39 -9.35 7.51
N THR A 173 17.89 -9.58 8.72
CA THR A 173 16.55 -10.14 8.96
C THR A 173 15.63 -9.08 9.54
N SER A 174 14.32 -9.29 9.47
CA SER A 174 13.32 -8.54 10.23
C SER A 174 12.38 -9.53 10.91
N HIS A 175 11.64 -9.08 11.91
CA HIS A 175 10.72 -9.92 12.66
C HIS A 175 9.27 -9.56 12.36
N TYR A 176 8.46 -10.55 11.99
CA TYR A 176 7.01 -10.44 11.87
C TYR A 176 6.35 -11.79 12.18
N GLY A 177 6.19 -12.08 13.47
CA GLY A 177 5.74 -13.40 13.96
C GLY A 177 6.86 -14.44 13.90
N THR A 178 7.53 -14.52 12.76
CA THR A 178 8.78 -15.25 12.57
C THR A 178 9.85 -14.33 11.97
N ASP A 179 11.12 -14.73 12.11
CA ASP A 179 12.22 -14.07 11.44
C ASP A 179 12.17 -14.36 9.95
N PHE A 180 12.29 -13.31 9.14
CA PHE A 180 12.39 -13.42 7.69
C PHE A 180 13.56 -12.62 7.16
N ILE A 181 14.04 -12.99 5.98
CA ILE A 181 15.13 -12.33 5.27
C ILE A 181 14.63 -10.98 4.75
N ALA A 182 15.18 -9.90 5.30
CA ALA A 182 14.86 -8.54 4.88
C ALA A 182 15.82 -8.02 3.80
N ALA A 183 17.08 -8.47 3.83
CA ALA A 183 18.07 -8.18 2.80
C ALA A 183 19.08 -9.32 2.67
N ILE A 184 19.60 -9.52 1.45
CA ILE A 184 20.69 -10.45 1.14
C ILE A 184 21.83 -9.74 0.43
N GLN A 185 23.03 -10.32 0.52
CA GLN A 185 24.20 -9.90 -0.22
C GLN A 185 25.17 -11.05 -0.53
N LYS A 186 25.69 -11.08 -1.75
CA LYS A 186 26.85 -11.90 -2.16
C LYS A 186 27.71 -11.10 -3.13
N GLY A 187 28.93 -10.77 -2.73
CA GLY A 187 29.79 -9.88 -3.53
C GLY A 187 29.13 -8.51 -3.74
N GLN A 188 28.98 -8.09 -5.00
CA GLN A 188 28.29 -6.85 -5.40
C GLN A 188 26.79 -7.01 -5.67
N MET A 189 26.24 -8.21 -5.48
CA MET A 189 24.80 -8.45 -5.54
C MET A 189 24.19 -8.13 -4.17
N TYR A 190 23.20 -7.24 -4.19
CA TYR A 190 22.33 -6.93 -3.07
C TYR A 190 20.87 -7.21 -3.48
N ALA A 191 20.04 -7.57 -2.52
CA ALA A 191 18.60 -7.50 -2.70
C ALA A 191 17.87 -7.19 -1.39
N THR A 192 16.72 -6.52 -1.48
CA THR A 192 15.91 -6.11 -0.32
C THR A 192 14.46 -6.56 -0.48
N GLN A 193 13.85 -7.04 0.60
CA GLN A 193 12.41 -7.38 0.62
C GLN A 193 11.56 -6.11 0.76
N PHE A 194 12.08 -5.11 1.47
CA PHE A 194 11.48 -3.77 1.54
C PHE A 194 11.71 -2.97 0.26
N HIS A 195 10.93 -1.90 0.10
CA HIS A 195 10.98 -0.98 -1.03
C HIS A 195 11.75 0.29 -0.66
N PRO A 196 13.04 0.45 -1.02
CA PRO A 196 13.79 1.65 -0.69
C PRO A 196 13.21 2.90 -1.34
N GLU A 197 12.65 2.82 -2.54
CA GLU A 197 11.96 3.91 -3.22
C GLU A 197 10.66 4.37 -2.52
N LYS A 198 10.17 3.57 -1.56
CA LYS A 198 9.02 3.88 -0.70
C LYS A 198 9.37 4.05 0.76
N SER A 199 10.66 4.05 1.09
CA SER A 199 11.15 4.13 2.46
C SER A 199 11.63 5.53 2.86
N GLY A 200 11.14 6.57 2.20
CA GLY A 200 11.51 7.97 2.47
C GLY A 200 13.03 8.22 2.37
N ALA A 201 13.55 9.07 3.25
CA ALA A 201 14.98 9.41 3.27
C ALA A 201 15.89 8.18 3.47
N ALA A 202 15.51 7.25 4.35
CA ALA A 202 16.32 6.05 4.62
C ALA A 202 16.52 5.18 3.38
N GLY A 203 15.47 5.03 2.57
CA GLY A 203 15.56 4.29 1.33
C GLY A 203 16.32 5.03 0.22
N LEU A 204 16.20 6.37 0.16
CA LEU A 204 17.03 7.18 -0.74
C LEU A 204 18.52 7.10 -0.40
N ASP A 205 18.87 7.09 0.89
CA ASP A 205 20.25 6.93 1.35
C ASP A 205 20.81 5.55 0.99
N LEU A 206 20.00 4.49 1.11
CA LEU A 206 20.37 3.14 0.67
C LEU A 206 20.62 3.10 -0.84
N LEU A 207 19.72 3.69 -1.65
CA LEU A 207 19.87 3.75 -3.10
C LEU A 207 21.11 4.56 -3.51
N HIS A 208 21.34 5.72 -2.87
CA HIS A 208 22.53 6.53 -3.11
C HIS A 208 23.80 5.72 -2.80
N SER A 209 23.82 5.05 -1.65
CA SER A 209 24.91 4.16 -1.25
C SER A 209 25.12 3.05 -2.30
N PHE A 210 24.07 2.38 -2.80
CA PHE A 210 24.24 1.38 -3.86
C PHE A 210 24.85 1.95 -5.16
N LEU A 211 24.43 3.15 -5.57
CA LEU A 211 24.84 3.78 -6.82
C LEU A 211 26.25 4.37 -6.78
N ASP A 212 26.60 4.98 -5.64
CA ASP A 212 27.91 5.58 -5.38
C ASP A 212 28.60 4.93 -4.17
N PRO A 213 29.38 3.86 -4.41
CA PRO A 213 30.10 3.18 -3.35
C PRO A 213 31.08 4.04 -2.53
N GLN A 214 31.54 5.15 -3.08
CA GLN A 214 32.57 6.00 -2.48
C GLN A 214 31.96 7.11 -1.60
N ASN A 215 30.66 7.37 -1.75
CA ASN A 215 29.98 8.48 -1.09
C ASN A 215 28.80 7.97 -0.23
N VAL A 216 29.14 7.41 0.94
CA VAL A 216 28.15 6.96 1.91
C VAL A 216 27.65 8.17 2.70
N PRO A 217 26.35 8.48 2.71
CA PRO A 217 25.82 9.58 3.49
C PRO A 217 26.25 9.47 4.96
N ALA A 218 26.73 10.59 5.52
CA ALA A 218 27.16 10.67 6.91
C ALA A 218 25.95 10.73 7.86
N HIS A 219 25.13 9.68 7.86
CA HIS A 219 23.95 9.56 8.72
C HIS A 219 23.88 8.15 9.29
N ALA A 220 24.65 7.89 10.35
CA ALA A 220 24.42 6.79 11.29
C ALA A 220 25.43 6.89 12.43
N ASP A 221 25.10 7.67 13.45
CA ASP A 221 25.68 7.48 14.79
C ASP A 221 24.59 7.39 15.87
N THR A 222 23.39 6.97 15.45
CA THR A 222 22.35 6.52 16.37
C THR A 222 22.58 5.04 16.65
N ARG A 223 23.38 4.76 17.69
CA ARG A 223 23.44 3.42 18.29
C ARG A 223 22.01 2.97 18.56
N SER A 224 21.60 1.84 17.99
CA SER A 224 20.39 1.18 18.46
C SER A 224 20.60 0.85 19.93
N ASP A 225 19.57 1.03 20.75
CA ASP A 225 19.56 0.59 22.14
C ASP A 225 19.44 -0.95 22.26
N GLY A 226 19.60 -1.66 21.14
CA GLY A 226 19.45 -3.10 21.03
C GLY A 226 18.01 -3.60 21.08
N ARG A 227 17.00 -2.70 21.16
CA ARG A 227 15.59 -3.11 21.20
C ARG A 227 15.00 -3.13 19.79
N THR A 228 14.43 -4.27 19.41
CA THR A 228 13.56 -4.32 18.23
C THR A 228 12.35 -3.44 18.51
N ARG A 229 12.15 -2.43 17.67
CA ARG A 229 11.00 -1.52 17.77
C ARG A 229 9.80 -2.04 17.00
N GLY A 230 9.99 -3.16 16.28
CA GLY A 230 8.97 -3.88 15.52
C GLY A 230 8.27 -3.04 14.47
N LEU A 231 7.16 -3.59 13.97
CA LEU A 231 6.28 -2.92 13.01
C LEU A 231 5.67 -1.67 13.63
N ALA A 232 5.94 -0.51 13.03
CA ALA A 232 5.30 0.74 13.44
C ALA A 232 3.81 0.74 13.08
N LYS A 233 2.99 1.32 13.96
CA LYS A 233 1.61 1.71 13.63
C LYS A 233 1.66 2.88 12.66
N ARG A 234 0.92 2.76 11.55
CA ARG A 234 0.95 3.74 10.45
C ARG A 234 -0.01 4.89 10.69
N VAL A 235 0.47 6.11 10.42
CA VAL A 235 -0.34 7.32 10.31
C VAL A 235 -0.50 7.68 8.83
N ILE A 236 -1.73 7.56 8.33
CA ILE A 236 -2.07 7.80 6.92
C ILE A 236 -2.69 9.19 6.77
N ALA A 237 -2.16 9.99 5.85
CA ALA A 237 -2.74 11.28 5.49
C ALA A 237 -3.59 11.14 4.23
N CYS A 238 -4.83 11.61 4.29
CA CYS A 238 -5.78 11.50 3.18
C CYS A 238 -6.13 12.87 2.61
N LEU A 239 -6.43 12.94 1.31
CA LEU A 239 -6.95 14.12 0.63
C LEU A 239 -8.06 13.79 -0.38
N ASP A 240 -9.12 14.59 -0.38
CA ASP A 240 -10.15 14.58 -1.39
C ASP A 240 -9.71 15.36 -2.62
N VAL A 241 -9.77 14.75 -3.80
CA VAL A 241 -9.47 15.39 -5.08
C VAL A 241 -10.77 15.58 -5.87
N ARG A 242 -11.08 16.84 -6.21
CA ARG A 242 -12.28 17.23 -6.99
C ARG A 242 -11.93 18.18 -8.13
N ALA A 243 -12.84 18.29 -9.08
CA ALA A 243 -12.82 19.37 -10.06
C ALA A 243 -13.55 20.59 -9.49
N ASN A 244 -12.96 21.77 -9.59
CA ASN A 244 -13.66 23.04 -9.36
C ASN A 244 -14.52 23.42 -10.58
N ASP A 245 -15.22 24.55 -10.49
CA ASP A 245 -16.10 25.04 -11.56
C ASP A 245 -15.33 25.43 -12.85
N ALA A 246 -14.01 25.67 -12.76
CA ALA A 246 -13.12 25.92 -13.89
C ALA A 246 -12.56 24.62 -14.51
N GLY A 247 -12.84 23.45 -13.91
CA GLY A 247 -12.31 22.15 -14.34
C GLY A 247 -10.94 21.80 -13.75
N ASP A 248 -10.34 22.67 -12.93
CA ASP A 248 -9.07 22.40 -12.27
C ASP A 248 -9.24 21.42 -11.11
N LEU A 249 -8.22 20.59 -10.90
CA LEU A 249 -8.17 19.67 -9.77
C LEU A 249 -7.72 20.39 -8.50
N VAL A 250 -8.61 20.40 -7.51
CA VAL A 250 -8.41 21.05 -6.22
C VAL A 250 -8.64 20.07 -5.07
N VAL A 251 -8.03 20.36 -3.93
CA VAL A 251 -8.36 19.69 -2.67
C VAL A 251 -9.54 20.40 -2.04
N THR A 252 -10.53 19.64 -1.57
CA THR A 252 -11.78 20.22 -1.04
C THR A 252 -12.12 19.69 0.34
N LYS A 253 -12.98 20.41 1.05
CA LYS A 253 -13.59 19.95 2.31
C LYS A 253 -14.73 18.97 1.98
N GLY A 254 -14.70 17.76 2.51
CA GLY A 254 -15.91 17.01 2.83
C GLY A 254 -16.25 17.26 4.31
N ASP A 255 -17.29 18.05 4.60
CA ASP A 255 -17.94 18.01 5.92
C ASP A 255 -19.28 17.35 5.71
N GLN A 256 -19.47 16.12 6.21
CA GLN A 256 -20.68 15.34 5.96
C GLN A 256 -21.08 15.28 4.47
N TYR A 257 -20.10 15.16 3.57
CA TYR A 257 -20.29 15.15 2.12
C TYR A 257 -20.78 16.48 1.48
N ASP A 258 -20.88 17.58 2.23
CA ASP A 258 -21.12 18.93 1.72
C ASP A 258 -19.81 19.71 1.53
N VAL A 259 -19.65 20.32 0.34
CA VAL A 259 -18.37 20.86 -0.16
C VAL A 259 -18.43 22.33 -0.57
N ARG A 260 -19.60 22.97 -0.44
CA ARG A 260 -19.83 24.36 -0.89
C ARG A 260 -19.70 25.36 0.26
N GLU A 261 -19.27 26.59 -0.04
CA GLU A 261 -19.22 27.67 0.96
C GLU A 261 -20.62 28.10 1.41
N SER A 262 -20.79 28.26 2.73
CA SER A 262 -21.99 28.81 3.35
C SER A 262 -21.94 30.34 3.31
N GLY A 263 -22.07 30.93 2.12
CA GLY A 263 -22.07 32.38 1.89
C GLY A 263 -21.83 32.74 0.41
N ASN A 264 -22.66 33.66 -0.12
CA ASN A 264 -22.77 34.12 -1.51
C ASN A 264 -21.72 33.62 -2.53
N GLY A 265 -22.07 32.53 -3.23
CA GLY A 265 -21.37 32.09 -4.44
C GLY A 265 -21.53 30.60 -4.72
N GLY A 266 -21.60 29.77 -3.66
CA GLY A 266 -21.73 28.32 -3.81
C GLY A 266 -20.50 27.64 -4.44
N GLU A 267 -19.36 28.35 -4.51
CA GLU A 267 -18.11 27.86 -5.07
C GLU A 267 -17.52 26.70 -4.25
N VAL A 268 -16.78 25.83 -4.93
CA VAL A 268 -16.07 24.70 -4.31
C VAL A 268 -14.90 25.23 -3.47
N ARG A 269 -14.86 24.91 -2.17
CA ARG A 269 -13.75 25.29 -1.28
C ARG A 269 -12.43 24.71 -1.75
N ASN A 270 -11.46 25.55 -2.11
CA ASN A 270 -10.11 25.15 -2.50
C ASN A 270 -9.13 25.21 -1.32
N LEU A 271 -8.63 24.06 -0.87
CA LEU A 271 -7.67 23.91 0.23
C LEU A 271 -6.22 23.73 -0.27
N GLY A 272 -5.98 23.90 -1.57
CA GLY A 272 -4.67 23.78 -2.20
C GLY A 272 -4.64 22.77 -3.34
N MET A 273 -3.48 22.70 -4.00
CA MET A 273 -3.24 21.76 -5.10
C MET A 273 -2.93 20.35 -4.54
N PRO A 274 -3.54 19.28 -5.07
CA PRO A 274 -3.35 17.92 -4.57
C PRO A 274 -1.88 17.47 -4.46
N VAL A 275 -1.05 17.88 -5.43
CA VAL A 275 0.37 17.51 -5.51
C VAL A 275 1.17 18.17 -4.37
N GLU A 276 0.98 19.46 -4.15
CA GLU A 276 1.69 20.21 -3.12
C GLU A 276 1.33 19.72 -1.72
N LEU A 277 0.05 19.44 -1.49
CA LEU A 277 -0.44 18.93 -0.22
C LEU A 277 0.07 17.51 0.08
N ALA A 278 0.14 16.64 -0.93
CA ALA A 278 0.76 15.33 -0.78
C ALA A 278 2.26 15.44 -0.45
N GLY A 279 2.97 16.39 -1.07
CA GLY A 279 4.36 16.72 -0.75
C GLY A 279 4.52 17.17 0.69
N ARG A 280 3.68 18.11 1.14
CA ARG A 280 3.65 18.59 2.53
C ARG A 280 3.43 17.44 3.52
N TYR A 281 2.44 16.57 3.27
CA TYR A 281 2.18 15.42 4.13
C TYR A 281 3.37 14.48 4.24
N PHE A 282 4.07 14.23 3.14
CA PHE A 282 5.29 13.45 3.16
C PHE A 282 6.40 14.10 4.01
N GLU A 283 6.61 15.41 3.86
CA GLU A 283 7.59 16.19 4.63
C GLU A 283 7.25 16.27 6.12
N GLU A 284 5.96 16.38 6.45
CA GLU A 284 5.43 16.34 7.82
C GLU A 284 5.48 14.93 8.46
N GLY A 285 5.87 13.92 7.68
CA GLY A 285 6.14 12.57 8.17
C GLY A 285 5.01 11.56 7.96
N ALA A 286 4.05 11.80 7.06
CA ALA A 286 3.04 10.79 6.71
C ALA A 286 3.69 9.46 6.33
N ASP A 287 3.13 8.34 6.82
CA ASP A 287 3.62 7.00 6.49
C ASP A 287 3.09 6.50 5.15
N GLU A 288 2.01 7.11 4.67
CA GLU A 288 1.30 6.83 3.43
C GLU A 288 0.40 8.03 3.10
N VAL A 289 0.18 8.29 1.80
CA VAL A 289 -0.72 9.34 1.33
C VAL A 289 -1.84 8.72 0.48
N THR A 290 -3.09 8.99 0.87
CA THR A 290 -4.29 8.49 0.17
C THR A 290 -5.00 9.62 -0.57
N PHE A 291 -5.27 9.41 -1.86
CA PHE A 291 -6.06 10.30 -2.70
C PHE A 291 -7.45 9.71 -2.90
N LEU A 292 -8.50 10.40 -2.46
CA LEU A 292 -9.88 10.06 -2.77
C LEU A 292 -10.31 10.84 -4.02
N ASN A 293 -10.30 10.16 -5.15
CA ASN A 293 -10.72 10.67 -6.43
C ASN A 293 -12.25 10.72 -6.51
N ILE A 294 -12.82 11.91 -6.28
CA ILE A 294 -14.27 12.17 -6.36
C ILE A 294 -14.59 12.91 -7.67
N THR A 295 -13.64 12.92 -8.61
CA THR A 295 -13.85 13.55 -9.90
C THR A 295 -14.80 12.68 -10.74
N GLY A 296 -15.89 13.28 -11.21
CA GLY A 296 -16.92 12.61 -12.03
C GLY A 296 -16.49 12.32 -13.46
N PHE A 297 -15.18 12.26 -13.75
CA PHE A 297 -14.62 12.19 -15.09
C PHE A 297 -14.72 10.78 -15.67
N ARG A 298 -15.92 10.41 -16.14
CA ARG A 298 -16.15 9.17 -16.90
C ARG A 298 -16.17 9.40 -18.42
N ASP A 299 -16.10 10.66 -18.84
CA ASP A 299 -16.26 11.04 -20.25
C ASP A 299 -14.92 11.15 -21.01
N PHE A 300 -13.80 10.86 -20.35
CA PHE A 300 -12.46 10.95 -20.92
C PHE A 300 -11.89 9.55 -21.24
N PRO A 301 -11.07 9.42 -22.29
CA PRO A 301 -10.22 8.25 -22.47
C PRO A 301 -9.37 7.98 -21.22
N LEU A 302 -9.13 6.71 -20.89
CA LEU A 302 -8.43 6.32 -19.65
C LEU A 302 -7.09 7.04 -19.47
N GLY A 303 -6.30 7.21 -20.54
CA GLY A 303 -4.98 7.83 -20.48
C GLY A 303 -4.99 9.32 -20.09
N ASP A 304 -6.14 9.98 -20.26
CA ASP A 304 -6.31 11.43 -20.09
C ASP A 304 -7.01 11.78 -18.77
N LEU A 305 -7.29 10.78 -17.92
CA LEU A 305 -7.87 11.03 -16.61
C LEU A 305 -6.96 11.97 -15.80
N PRO A 306 -7.46 13.15 -15.37
CA PRO A 306 -6.64 14.15 -14.67
C PRO A 306 -5.95 13.63 -13.40
N MET A 307 -6.59 12.69 -12.70
CA MET A 307 -6.04 12.06 -11.49
C MET A 307 -4.74 11.29 -11.76
N LEU A 308 -4.54 10.77 -12.97
CA LEU A 308 -3.28 10.11 -13.35
C LEU A 308 -2.13 11.12 -13.33
N GLU A 309 -2.36 12.35 -13.78
CA GLU A 309 -1.34 13.39 -13.76
C GLU A 309 -1.00 13.85 -12.34
N VAL A 310 -2.00 13.93 -11.45
CA VAL A 310 -1.76 14.18 -10.02
C VAL A 310 -0.80 13.15 -9.44
N LEU A 311 -1.05 11.86 -9.68
CA LEU A 311 -0.16 10.80 -9.20
C LEU A 311 1.23 10.85 -9.85
N ARG A 312 1.30 11.17 -11.15
CA ARG A 312 2.57 11.29 -11.86
C ARG A 312 3.44 12.39 -11.25
N ARG A 313 2.84 13.53 -10.92
CA ARG A 313 3.54 14.66 -10.30
C ARG A 313 3.83 14.42 -8.81
N ALA A 314 2.88 13.89 -8.04
CA ALA A 314 3.10 13.58 -6.62
C ALA A 314 4.24 12.57 -6.43
N SER A 315 4.29 11.51 -7.25
CA SER A 315 5.33 10.48 -7.18
C SER A 315 6.74 10.98 -7.51
N GLU A 316 6.91 12.19 -8.06
CA GLU A 316 8.24 12.78 -8.31
C GLU A 316 8.92 13.26 -7.02
N GLY A 317 8.13 13.69 -6.03
CA GLY A 317 8.62 14.23 -4.76
C GLY A 317 8.31 13.36 -3.53
N VAL A 318 7.27 12.52 -3.60
CA VAL A 318 6.75 11.73 -2.47
C VAL A 318 7.27 10.29 -2.51
N PHE A 319 8.14 9.95 -1.56
CA PHE A 319 8.80 8.63 -1.46
C PHE A 319 8.24 7.76 -0.33
N VAL A 320 6.91 7.82 -0.16
CA VAL A 320 6.11 6.91 0.67
C VAL A 320 5.01 6.29 -0.20
N PRO A 321 4.29 5.25 0.28
CA PRO A 321 3.19 4.65 -0.46
C PRO A 321 2.09 5.66 -0.82
N LEU A 322 1.60 5.56 -2.05
CA LEU A 322 0.49 6.34 -2.57
C LEU A 322 -0.71 5.41 -2.81
N THR A 323 -1.84 5.72 -2.20
CA THR A 323 -3.11 4.99 -2.40
C THR A 323 -4.08 5.87 -3.16
N VAL A 324 -4.78 5.33 -4.16
CA VAL A 324 -5.83 6.05 -4.89
C VAL A 324 -7.16 5.31 -4.80
N GLY A 325 -8.19 5.98 -4.32
CA GLY A 325 -9.56 5.47 -4.27
C GLY A 325 -10.48 6.26 -5.20
N GLY A 326 -11.53 5.61 -5.71
CA GLY A 326 -12.53 6.25 -6.56
C GLY A 326 -12.24 6.08 -8.06
N GLY A 327 -13.23 5.55 -8.79
CA GLY A 327 -13.12 5.30 -10.23
C GLY A 327 -12.40 4.02 -10.63
N ILE A 328 -11.99 3.17 -9.67
CA ILE A 328 -11.33 1.88 -9.94
C ILE A 328 -12.38 0.81 -10.27
N ARG A 329 -12.86 0.83 -11.51
CA ARG A 329 -13.83 -0.13 -12.05
C ARG A 329 -13.84 -0.11 -13.56
N GLU A 330 -14.50 -1.09 -14.16
CA GLU A 330 -14.71 -1.11 -15.59
C GLU A 330 -15.59 0.06 -16.07
N PHE A 331 -15.30 0.57 -17.27
CA PHE A 331 -16.12 1.58 -17.93
C PHE A 331 -15.88 1.57 -19.45
N THR A 332 -16.77 2.22 -20.18
CA THR A 332 -16.62 2.49 -21.61
C THR A 332 -16.52 3.99 -21.81
N ASP A 333 -15.49 4.46 -22.51
CA ASP A 333 -15.30 5.89 -22.79
C ASP A 333 -16.26 6.41 -23.88
N THR A 334 -16.21 7.72 -24.13
CA THR A 334 -17.04 8.41 -25.14
C THR A 334 -16.73 7.97 -26.58
N GLU A 335 -15.57 7.38 -26.83
CA GLU A 335 -15.18 6.79 -28.12
C GLU A 335 -15.65 5.34 -28.27
N GLY A 336 -16.36 4.79 -27.27
CA GLY A 336 -16.89 3.43 -27.27
C GLY A 336 -15.85 2.37 -26.93
N LYS A 337 -14.66 2.76 -26.45
CA LYS A 337 -13.64 1.81 -26.03
C LYS A 337 -13.88 1.37 -24.60
N HIS A 338 -13.99 0.05 -24.42
CA HIS A 338 -14.15 -0.57 -23.11
C HIS A 338 -12.80 -0.75 -22.40
N TYR A 339 -12.78 -0.46 -21.10
CA TYR A 339 -11.67 -0.73 -20.19
C TYR A 339 -12.15 -1.60 -19.03
N SER A 340 -11.44 -2.69 -18.78
CA SER A 340 -11.63 -3.52 -17.59
C SER A 340 -11.11 -2.82 -16.32
N ALA A 341 -11.61 -3.23 -15.15
CA ALA A 341 -11.11 -2.72 -13.86
C ALA A 341 -9.60 -2.95 -13.68
N LEU A 342 -9.08 -4.08 -14.19
CA LEU A 342 -7.65 -4.39 -14.18
C LEU A 342 -6.83 -3.40 -15.04
N GLU A 343 -7.32 -3.01 -16.21
CA GLU A 343 -6.66 -2.01 -17.06
C GLU A 343 -6.64 -0.63 -16.40
N VAL A 344 -7.75 -0.25 -15.77
CA VAL A 344 -7.86 1.00 -15.01
C VAL A 344 -6.86 1.01 -13.86
N ALA A 345 -6.85 -0.02 -13.02
CA ALA A 345 -5.90 -0.13 -11.90
C ALA A 345 -4.45 -0.14 -12.39
N SER A 346 -4.16 -0.86 -13.48
CA SER A 346 -2.84 -0.90 -14.10
C SER A 346 -2.34 0.50 -14.51
N GLU A 347 -3.23 1.36 -15.02
CA GLU A 347 -2.86 2.71 -15.41
C GLU A 347 -2.61 3.63 -14.21
N TYR A 348 -3.38 3.46 -13.13
CA TYR A 348 -3.11 4.12 -11.85
C TYR A 348 -1.76 3.70 -11.26
N PHE A 349 -1.43 2.41 -11.27
CA PHE A 349 -0.12 1.92 -10.80
C PHE A 349 1.04 2.49 -11.63
N ARG A 350 0.92 2.53 -12.96
CA ARG A 350 1.93 3.15 -13.85
C ARG A 350 2.10 4.64 -13.61
N SER A 351 1.03 5.30 -13.19
CA SER A 351 1.01 6.74 -12.92
C SER A 351 1.59 7.10 -11.55
N GLY A 352 1.79 6.14 -10.66
CA GLY A 352 2.50 6.33 -9.40
C GLY A 352 1.80 5.80 -8.16
N ALA A 353 0.57 5.28 -8.29
CA ALA A 353 -0.09 4.60 -7.18
C ALA A 353 0.62 3.28 -6.84
N ASP A 354 0.60 2.91 -5.57
CA ASP A 354 1.05 1.61 -5.07
C ASP A 354 -0.11 0.71 -4.70
N LYS A 355 -1.25 1.32 -4.33
CA LYS A 355 -2.49 0.64 -3.96
C LYS A 355 -3.69 1.33 -4.59
N VAL A 356 -4.71 0.55 -4.91
CA VAL A 356 -6.01 1.05 -5.37
C VAL A 356 -7.09 0.72 -4.35
N SER A 357 -8.01 1.66 -4.14
CA SER A 357 -9.15 1.48 -3.24
C SER A 357 -10.47 1.31 -4.00
N ILE A 358 -11.19 0.23 -3.68
CA ILE A 358 -12.48 -0.15 -4.26
C ILE A 358 -13.57 0.07 -3.22
N GLY A 359 -14.64 0.79 -3.60
CA GLY A 359 -15.79 1.10 -2.74
C GLY A 359 -17.03 0.29 -3.11
N SER A 360 -17.96 0.91 -3.85
CA SER A 360 -19.29 0.32 -4.14
C SER A 360 -19.23 -1.06 -4.81
N ASP A 361 -18.32 -1.24 -5.76
CA ASP A 361 -18.15 -2.52 -6.47
C ASP A 361 -17.71 -3.66 -5.53
N ALA A 362 -17.04 -3.34 -4.42
CA ALA A 362 -16.69 -4.34 -3.41
C ALA A 362 -17.93 -4.86 -2.67
N VAL A 363 -18.92 -4.00 -2.43
CA VAL A 363 -20.19 -4.40 -1.81
C VAL A 363 -20.97 -5.32 -2.74
N TYR A 364 -21.04 -5.00 -4.04
CA TYR A 364 -21.72 -5.87 -5.02
C TYR A 364 -21.01 -7.21 -5.19
N ALA A 365 -19.68 -7.22 -5.22
CA ALA A 365 -18.90 -8.46 -5.27
C ALA A 365 -19.12 -9.32 -4.01
N ALA A 366 -19.17 -8.70 -2.83
CA ALA A 366 -19.44 -9.40 -1.58
C ALA A 366 -20.86 -9.96 -1.51
N GLU A 367 -21.89 -9.22 -1.95
CA GLU A 367 -23.26 -9.73 -2.04
C GLU A 367 -23.35 -10.97 -2.94
N GLU A 368 -22.70 -10.93 -4.10
CA GLU A 368 -22.64 -12.07 -5.02
C GLU A 368 -21.87 -13.25 -4.44
N TYR A 369 -20.75 -13.00 -3.76
CA TYR A 369 -19.99 -14.03 -3.05
C TYR A 369 -20.82 -14.68 -1.94
N LEU A 370 -21.52 -13.90 -1.11
CA LEU A 370 -22.37 -14.43 -0.04
C LEU A 370 -23.56 -15.23 -0.60
N ARG A 371 -24.08 -14.84 -1.77
CA ARG A 371 -25.17 -15.55 -2.45
C ARG A 371 -24.73 -16.88 -3.05
N THR A 372 -23.52 -16.94 -3.62
CA THR A 372 -23.04 -18.10 -4.40
C THR A 372 -22.07 -19.00 -3.65
N GLY A 373 -21.41 -18.48 -2.63
CA GLY A 373 -20.28 -19.11 -1.93
C GLY A 373 -19.02 -19.24 -2.79
N LYS A 374 -18.90 -18.51 -3.91
CA LYS A 374 -17.83 -18.71 -4.90
C LYS A 374 -17.14 -17.41 -5.29
N ALA A 375 -15.81 -17.46 -5.31
CA ALA A 375 -14.97 -16.53 -6.05
C ALA A 375 -14.98 -16.96 -7.53
N ASP A 376 -15.62 -16.18 -8.40
CA ASP A 376 -15.83 -16.52 -9.82
C ASP A 376 -14.78 -15.90 -10.76
N GLY A 377 -13.81 -15.16 -10.20
CA GLY A 377 -12.71 -14.52 -10.89
C GLY A 377 -13.07 -13.24 -11.64
N LYS A 378 -14.30 -12.72 -11.50
CA LYS A 378 -14.77 -11.57 -12.29
C LYS A 378 -14.67 -10.25 -11.58
N SER A 379 -14.68 -10.23 -10.24
CA SER A 379 -14.64 -8.96 -9.52
C SER A 379 -13.30 -8.25 -9.72
N ALA A 380 -13.32 -6.91 -9.62
CA ALA A 380 -12.10 -6.12 -9.63
C ALA A 380 -11.13 -6.56 -8.51
N ILE A 381 -11.65 -6.99 -7.36
CA ILE A 381 -10.86 -7.48 -6.22
C ILE A 381 -10.04 -8.70 -6.65
N GLU A 382 -10.70 -9.71 -7.24
CA GLU A 382 -10.06 -10.95 -7.68
C GLU A 382 -9.04 -10.70 -8.80
N GLN A 383 -9.43 -9.94 -9.83
CA GLN A 383 -8.57 -9.69 -10.99
C GLN A 383 -7.31 -8.89 -10.62
N ILE A 384 -7.45 -7.83 -9.81
CA ILE A 384 -6.33 -6.97 -9.44
C ILE A 384 -5.43 -7.70 -8.44
N SER A 385 -5.99 -8.38 -7.45
CA SER A 385 -5.20 -9.13 -6.45
C SER A 385 -4.47 -10.33 -7.05
N TRP A 386 -5.06 -11.01 -8.04
CA TRP A 386 -4.38 -12.07 -8.78
C TRP A 386 -3.15 -11.57 -9.53
N HIS A 387 -3.22 -10.36 -10.12
CA HIS A 387 -2.13 -9.80 -10.92
C HIS A 387 -1.06 -9.10 -10.07
N TYR A 388 -1.49 -8.24 -9.15
CA TYR A 388 -0.61 -7.35 -8.38
C TYR A 388 -0.39 -7.80 -6.93
N GLY A 389 -1.03 -8.90 -6.51
CA GLY A 389 -1.04 -9.38 -5.13
C GLY A 389 -2.11 -8.67 -4.29
N LYS A 390 -2.56 -9.34 -3.22
CA LYS A 390 -3.58 -8.80 -2.30
C LYS A 390 -3.21 -7.43 -1.75
N GLN A 391 -1.92 -7.21 -1.49
CA GLN A 391 -1.36 -5.96 -0.95
C GLN A 391 -1.64 -4.73 -1.81
N ALA A 392 -2.01 -4.89 -3.08
CA ALA A 392 -2.33 -3.78 -3.98
C ALA A 392 -3.81 -3.35 -3.89
N VAL A 393 -4.68 -4.12 -3.22
CA VAL A 393 -6.13 -3.93 -3.20
C VAL A 393 -6.60 -3.56 -1.79
N VAL A 394 -7.07 -2.31 -1.66
CA VAL A 394 -7.69 -1.77 -0.45
C VAL A 394 -9.21 -1.71 -0.65
N ILE A 395 -10.00 -2.07 0.35
CA ILE A 395 -11.46 -1.96 0.28
C ILE A 395 -11.94 -0.83 1.18
N SER A 396 -12.59 0.18 0.60
CA SER A 396 -13.23 1.25 1.37
C SER A 396 -14.62 0.80 1.79
N ILE A 397 -14.82 0.63 3.09
CA ILE A 397 -16.11 0.26 3.69
C ILE A 397 -16.69 1.51 4.34
N ASP A 398 -17.94 1.84 3.98
CA ASP A 398 -18.68 3.00 4.48
C ASP A 398 -19.92 2.53 5.30
N PRO A 399 -19.72 2.15 6.57
CA PRO A 399 -20.77 1.68 7.45
C PRO A 399 -21.47 2.82 8.19
N ARG A 400 -22.74 2.57 8.54
CA ARG A 400 -23.49 3.34 9.56
C ARG A 400 -24.11 2.41 10.59
N ARG A 401 -24.15 2.83 11.85
CA ARG A 401 -24.65 2.03 12.96
C ARG A 401 -26.17 1.86 12.89
N VAL A 402 -26.63 0.64 13.19
CA VAL A 402 -28.04 0.27 13.30
C VAL A 402 -28.25 -0.46 14.62
N TYR A 403 -29.12 0.08 15.46
CA TYR A 403 -29.48 -0.52 16.74
C TYR A 403 -30.58 -1.58 16.59
N VAL A 404 -30.51 -2.63 17.40
CA VAL A 404 -31.52 -3.69 17.47
C VAL A 404 -31.75 -4.12 18.91
N ALA A 405 -33.00 -4.41 19.27
CA ALA A 405 -33.36 -4.83 20.62
C ALA A 405 -32.85 -6.25 20.94
N ASP A 406 -32.96 -7.15 19.96
CA ASP A 406 -32.55 -8.56 20.05
C ASP A 406 -31.63 -8.89 18.87
N PRO A 407 -30.37 -9.34 19.10
CA PRO A 407 -29.46 -9.72 18.02
C PRO A 407 -29.98 -10.89 17.19
N ALA A 408 -30.87 -11.73 17.74
CA ALA A 408 -31.50 -12.84 17.01
C ALA A 408 -32.57 -12.39 16.00
N ALA A 409 -33.00 -11.13 16.06
CA ALA A 409 -34.02 -10.58 15.16
C ALA A 409 -33.48 -10.22 13.77
N CYS A 410 -32.17 -10.35 13.53
CA CYS A 410 -31.56 -10.11 12.21
C CYS A 410 -30.47 -11.13 11.90
N THR A 411 -30.10 -11.24 10.63
CA THR A 411 -29.04 -12.15 10.16
C THR A 411 -27.65 -11.51 10.20
N HIS A 412 -27.53 -10.30 10.76
CA HIS A 412 -26.29 -9.53 10.79
C HIS A 412 -25.46 -9.85 12.03
N THR A 413 -24.16 -9.58 11.93
CA THR A 413 -23.22 -9.69 13.03
C THR A 413 -23.45 -8.54 14.01
N CYS A 414 -24.27 -8.80 15.03
CA CYS A 414 -24.54 -7.85 16.10
C CYS A 414 -23.50 -7.93 17.22
N VAL A 415 -23.15 -6.77 17.78
CA VAL A 415 -22.36 -6.66 19.01
C VAL A 415 -23.15 -5.92 20.08
N LYS A 416 -22.79 -6.13 21.35
CA LYS A 416 -23.37 -5.38 22.45
C LYS A 416 -22.84 -3.95 22.41
N ALA A 417 -23.75 -2.98 22.35
CA ALA A 417 -23.39 -1.57 22.32
C ALA A 417 -22.97 -1.09 23.72
N SER A 418 -21.89 -0.30 23.79
CA SER A 418 -21.47 0.38 25.03
C SER A 418 -22.45 1.46 25.47
N GLN A 419 -23.20 2.03 24.52
CA GLN A 419 -24.28 2.98 24.78
C GLN A 419 -25.60 2.44 24.20
N PRO A 420 -26.69 2.45 24.99
CA PRO A 420 -27.99 2.06 24.49
C PRO A 420 -28.44 2.91 23.30
N GLY A 421 -29.20 2.28 22.39
CA GLY A 421 -29.86 2.97 21.29
C GLY A 421 -30.97 3.91 21.75
N PRO A 422 -31.53 4.73 20.84
CA PRO A 422 -32.55 5.73 21.17
C PRO A 422 -33.81 5.17 21.85
N ALA A 423 -34.16 3.90 21.61
CA ALA A 423 -35.28 3.20 22.25
C ALA A 423 -34.83 2.20 23.34
N GLY A 424 -33.59 2.30 23.81
CA GLY A 424 -33.01 1.43 24.83
C GLY A 424 -32.41 0.12 24.30
N GLU A 425 -32.26 -0.01 22.97
CA GLU A 425 -31.64 -1.17 22.33
C GLU A 425 -30.22 -1.41 22.87
N GLN A 426 -29.87 -2.66 23.18
CA GLN A 426 -28.58 -3.01 23.77
C GLN A 426 -27.57 -3.55 22.76
N TRP A 427 -27.99 -3.72 21.51
CA TRP A 427 -27.21 -4.34 20.45
C TRP A 427 -27.19 -3.46 19.21
N CYS A 428 -26.13 -3.57 18.44
CA CYS A 428 -26.02 -2.89 17.16
C CYS A 428 -25.22 -3.71 16.15
N TRP A 429 -25.42 -3.38 14.89
CA TRP A 429 -24.59 -3.79 13.76
C TRP A 429 -24.34 -2.56 12.88
N TRP A 430 -23.55 -2.71 11.82
CA TRP A 430 -23.19 -1.60 10.95
C TRP A 430 -23.57 -1.88 9.50
N GLN A 431 -24.57 -1.17 9.00
CA GLN A 431 -25.05 -1.31 7.63
C GLN A 431 -24.08 -0.67 6.65
N CYS A 432 -23.61 -1.45 5.68
CA CYS A 432 -22.75 -0.92 4.62
C CYS A 432 -23.56 -0.11 3.60
N THR A 433 -22.88 0.86 2.99
CA THR A 433 -23.46 1.72 1.97
C THR A 433 -22.68 1.70 0.67
N VAL A 434 -23.32 2.15 -0.41
CA VAL A 434 -22.73 2.34 -1.74
C VAL A 434 -23.02 3.76 -2.24
N LYS A 435 -22.41 4.11 -3.38
CA LYS A 435 -22.54 5.43 -4.02
C LYS A 435 -22.13 6.59 -3.10
N GLY A 436 -21.11 6.38 -2.27
CA GLY A 436 -20.61 7.36 -1.30
C GLY A 436 -21.62 7.65 -0.20
N GLY A 437 -22.00 6.65 0.59
CA GLY A 437 -22.92 6.81 1.73
C GLY A 437 -24.42 6.86 1.39
N ARG A 438 -24.80 7.14 0.13
CA ARG A 438 -26.17 7.52 -0.24
C ARG A 438 -27.18 6.36 -0.29
N GLU A 439 -26.73 5.14 -0.52
CA GLU A 439 -27.60 3.97 -0.63
C GLU A 439 -27.17 2.89 0.36
N GLY A 440 -28.06 2.49 1.27
CA GLY A 440 -27.81 1.39 2.20
C GLY A 440 -28.02 0.03 1.54
N ARG A 441 -27.19 -0.95 1.89
CA ARG A 441 -27.28 -2.33 1.42
C ARG A 441 -27.62 -3.27 2.57
N ASN A 442 -28.18 -4.44 2.26
CA ASN A 442 -28.54 -5.44 3.27
C ASN A 442 -27.34 -6.35 3.59
N ILE A 443 -26.24 -5.74 4.03
CA ILE A 443 -24.99 -6.41 4.38
C ILE A 443 -24.31 -5.61 5.49
N ASP A 444 -23.82 -6.30 6.51
CA ASP A 444 -23.09 -5.66 7.61
C ASP A 444 -21.58 -5.55 7.34
N ALA A 445 -20.91 -4.65 8.07
CA ALA A 445 -19.48 -4.39 7.91
C ALA A 445 -18.59 -5.63 8.10
N VAL A 446 -18.96 -6.55 9.00
CA VAL A 446 -18.22 -7.79 9.27
C VAL A 446 -18.43 -8.80 8.15
N GLN A 447 -19.67 -8.96 7.68
CA GLN A 447 -20.00 -9.78 6.51
C GLN A 447 -19.25 -9.31 5.27
N LEU A 448 -19.27 -8.00 5.00
CA LEU A 448 -18.55 -7.40 3.89
C LEU A 448 -17.04 -7.64 4.01
N ALA A 449 -16.45 -7.35 5.16
CA ALA A 449 -15.02 -7.51 5.42
C ALA A 449 -14.52 -8.94 5.14
N ARG A 450 -15.25 -9.96 5.64
CA ARG A 450 -14.92 -11.38 5.40
C ARG A 450 -15.05 -11.77 3.93
N ALA A 451 -16.11 -11.31 3.27
CA ALA A 451 -16.34 -11.62 1.86
C ALA A 451 -15.23 -11.03 0.98
N VAL A 452 -14.84 -9.76 1.19
CA VAL A 452 -13.80 -9.13 0.37
C VAL A 452 -12.41 -9.68 0.64
N GLU A 453 -12.11 -10.10 1.88
CA GLU A 453 -10.89 -10.83 2.20
C GLU A 453 -10.81 -12.15 1.42
N ALA A 454 -11.91 -12.91 1.39
CA ALA A 454 -12.00 -14.16 0.63
C ALA A 454 -11.83 -13.94 -0.89
N LEU A 455 -12.29 -12.79 -1.39
CA LEU A 455 -12.13 -12.38 -2.79
C LEU A 455 -10.73 -11.85 -3.14
N GLY A 456 -9.84 -11.67 -2.16
CA GLY A 456 -8.45 -11.28 -2.39
C GLY A 456 -8.07 -9.85 -2.00
N ALA A 457 -8.91 -9.13 -1.26
CA ALA A 457 -8.49 -7.87 -0.64
C ALA A 457 -7.29 -8.09 0.28
N GLY A 458 -6.37 -7.12 0.34
CA GLY A 458 -5.22 -7.16 1.25
C GLY A 458 -5.24 -6.11 2.35
N GLU A 459 -6.20 -5.20 2.34
CA GLU A 459 -6.35 -4.17 3.38
C GLU A 459 -7.78 -3.61 3.37
N ILE A 460 -8.30 -3.25 4.54
CA ILE A 460 -9.61 -2.60 4.70
C ILE A 460 -9.40 -1.16 5.15
N LEU A 461 -9.88 -0.21 4.36
CA LEU A 461 -10.10 1.17 4.79
C LEU A 461 -11.50 1.27 5.42
N LEU A 462 -11.54 1.23 6.75
CA LEU A 462 -12.79 1.20 7.51
C LEU A 462 -13.18 2.62 7.92
N ASN A 463 -14.05 3.25 7.13
CA ASN A 463 -14.64 4.53 7.47
C ASN A 463 -15.78 4.33 8.49
N CYS A 464 -16.34 5.44 8.97
CA CYS A 464 -17.51 5.43 9.83
C CYS A 464 -18.35 6.67 9.52
N ILE A 465 -19.52 6.47 8.89
CA ILE A 465 -20.39 7.58 8.47
C ILE A 465 -20.81 8.42 9.68
N ASP A 466 -21.09 7.79 10.81
CA ASP A 466 -21.58 8.47 12.01
C ASP A 466 -20.50 9.34 12.69
N ASN A 467 -19.22 8.99 12.53
CA ASN A 467 -18.09 9.70 13.12
C ASN A 467 -17.39 10.65 12.14
N ASP A 468 -17.75 10.62 10.85
CA ASP A 468 -17.09 11.43 9.84
C ASP A 468 -17.28 12.93 10.11
N GLY A 469 -16.18 13.69 10.08
CA GLY A 469 -16.17 15.12 10.43
C GLY A 469 -16.43 15.46 11.91
N ALA A 470 -16.81 14.50 12.76
CA ALA A 470 -17.24 14.79 14.13
C ALA A 470 -16.11 15.22 15.07
N GLY A 471 -14.87 14.78 14.82
CA GLY A 471 -13.71 15.10 15.64
C GLY A 471 -13.76 14.54 17.07
N LYS A 472 -14.54 13.48 17.31
CA LYS A 472 -14.80 12.86 18.63
C LYS A 472 -14.09 11.52 18.86
N GLY A 473 -13.22 11.11 17.94
CA GLY A 473 -12.55 9.82 17.97
C GLY A 473 -13.15 8.83 16.97
N PHE A 474 -12.43 7.73 16.77
CA PHE A 474 -12.84 6.64 15.89
C PHE A 474 -13.94 5.78 16.55
N ASP A 475 -14.76 5.08 15.77
CA ASP A 475 -15.69 4.07 16.31
C ASP A 475 -14.92 2.79 16.69
N LEU A 476 -14.51 2.71 17.97
CA LEU A 476 -13.71 1.60 18.47
C LEU A 476 -14.45 0.25 18.43
N GLU A 477 -15.78 0.25 18.55
CA GLU A 477 -16.58 -0.97 18.52
C GLU A 477 -16.64 -1.55 17.11
N LEU A 478 -16.85 -0.68 16.12
CA LEU A 478 -16.80 -1.03 14.70
C LEU A 478 -15.43 -1.61 14.34
N ILE A 479 -14.37 -0.89 14.71
CA ILE A 479 -12.99 -1.29 14.39
C ILE A 479 -12.66 -2.64 15.03
N ARG A 480 -13.05 -2.85 16.29
CA ARG A 480 -12.86 -4.15 16.96
C ARG A 480 -13.64 -5.25 16.25
N ALA A 481 -14.93 -5.02 15.96
CA ALA A 481 -15.79 -6.01 15.31
C ALA A 481 -15.23 -6.47 13.95
N VAL A 482 -14.72 -5.53 13.15
CA VAL A 482 -14.13 -5.85 11.83
C VAL A 482 -12.73 -6.44 11.96
N ALA A 483 -11.83 -5.83 12.74
CA ALA A 483 -10.45 -6.29 12.88
C ALA A 483 -10.31 -7.65 13.58
N ASP A 484 -11.26 -8.03 14.44
CA ASP A 484 -11.32 -9.38 15.01
C ASP A 484 -11.90 -10.42 14.04
N ALA A 485 -12.56 -10.00 12.97
CA ALA A 485 -13.26 -10.88 12.05
C ALA A 485 -12.49 -11.25 10.78
N VAL A 486 -11.37 -10.58 10.50
CA VAL A 486 -10.52 -10.78 9.32
C VAL A 486 -9.05 -10.97 9.71
N THR A 487 -8.26 -11.50 8.78
CA THR A 487 -6.80 -11.69 8.90
C THR A 487 -5.99 -10.70 8.05
N ILE A 488 -6.64 -9.77 7.36
CA ILE A 488 -6.01 -8.67 6.62
C ILE A 488 -5.95 -7.37 7.45
N PRO A 489 -4.96 -6.48 7.22
CA PRO A 489 -4.86 -5.19 7.90
C PRO A 489 -6.14 -4.34 7.82
N VAL A 490 -6.53 -3.73 8.95
CA VAL A 490 -7.64 -2.76 9.04
C VAL A 490 -7.10 -1.38 9.37
N ILE A 491 -7.41 -0.39 8.53
CA ILE A 491 -7.16 1.03 8.73
C ILE A 491 -8.38 1.65 9.40
N ALA A 492 -8.21 2.24 10.58
CA ALA A 492 -9.23 3.05 11.22
C ALA A 492 -9.35 4.41 10.53
N SER A 493 -10.55 4.80 10.11
CA SER A 493 -10.84 6.07 9.45
C SER A 493 -12.12 6.70 10.01
N SER A 494 -12.30 8.00 9.74
CA SER A 494 -13.40 8.87 10.22
C SER A 494 -13.44 9.10 11.74
N GLY A 495 -13.40 10.38 12.14
CA GLY A 495 -13.59 10.82 13.54
C GLY A 495 -12.34 11.32 14.28
N ALA A 496 -11.14 11.14 13.72
CA ALA A 496 -9.91 11.71 14.28
C ALA A 496 -10.02 13.24 14.46
N GLY A 497 -9.55 13.73 15.60
CA GLY A 497 -9.73 15.12 16.04
C GLY A 497 -8.51 15.67 16.79
N VAL A 498 -7.87 14.82 17.59
CA VAL A 498 -6.68 15.12 18.39
C VAL A 498 -5.70 13.93 18.39
N PRO A 499 -4.41 14.14 18.74
CA PRO A 499 -3.42 13.06 18.82
C PRO A 499 -3.84 11.84 19.67
N SER A 500 -4.56 12.06 20.77
CA SER A 500 -4.98 10.97 21.66
C SER A 500 -5.93 9.97 21.00
N HIS A 501 -6.70 10.35 19.99
CA HIS A 501 -7.57 9.42 19.26
C HIS A 501 -6.78 8.34 18.51
N PHE A 502 -5.56 8.66 18.04
CA PHE A 502 -4.66 7.68 17.41
C PHE A 502 -4.11 6.69 18.44
N THR A 503 -3.71 7.21 19.60
CA THR A 503 -3.23 6.36 20.70
C THR A 503 -4.34 5.44 21.21
N GLU A 504 -5.53 5.97 21.42
CA GLU A 504 -6.71 5.24 21.88
C GLU A 504 -7.07 4.08 20.93
N VAL A 505 -7.14 4.34 19.62
CA VAL A 505 -7.51 3.30 18.66
C VAL A 505 -6.48 2.17 18.62
N PHE A 506 -5.19 2.46 18.72
CA PHE A 506 -4.16 1.42 18.74
C PHE A 506 -4.04 0.68 20.08
N GLN A 507 -4.42 1.29 21.20
CA GLN A 507 -4.44 0.64 22.51
C GLN A 507 -5.65 -0.28 22.71
N HIS A 508 -6.80 0.07 22.12
CA HIS A 508 -8.06 -0.60 22.39
C HIS A 508 -8.56 -1.49 21.25
N THR A 509 -7.86 -1.53 20.12
CA THR A 509 -8.25 -2.32 18.94
C THR A 509 -7.03 -2.94 18.26
N LYS A 510 -7.27 -3.84 17.30
CA LYS A 510 -6.24 -4.43 16.44
C LYS A 510 -5.97 -3.62 15.17
N ALA A 511 -6.37 -2.34 15.10
CA ALA A 511 -6.09 -1.49 13.95
C ALA A 511 -4.60 -1.52 13.57
N ALA A 512 -4.33 -1.74 12.28
CA ALA A 512 -2.99 -1.76 11.71
C ALA A 512 -2.49 -0.35 11.38
N ALA A 513 -3.42 0.56 11.08
CA ALA A 513 -3.17 1.95 10.76
C ALA A 513 -4.35 2.83 11.19
N ALA A 514 -4.12 4.13 11.23
CA ALA A 514 -5.16 5.13 11.41
C ALA A 514 -4.99 6.26 10.39
N LEU A 515 -6.10 6.69 9.82
CA LEU A 515 -6.17 7.67 8.75
C LEU A 515 -6.89 8.93 9.24
N ALA A 516 -6.35 10.10 8.89
CA ALA A 516 -7.07 11.35 9.01
C ALA A 516 -6.89 12.23 7.77
N ALA A 517 -7.89 13.06 7.51
CA ALA A 517 -7.90 14.04 6.42
C ALA A 517 -7.95 15.47 6.99
N GLY A 518 -9.12 15.88 7.46
CA GLY A 518 -9.43 17.26 7.84
C GLY A 518 -8.44 17.92 8.81
N ILE A 519 -8.06 17.24 9.90
CA ILE A 519 -7.18 17.80 10.93
C ILE A 519 -5.77 18.10 10.41
N PHE A 520 -5.28 17.29 9.46
CA PHE A 520 -3.98 17.48 8.81
C PHE A 520 -4.06 18.54 7.71
N HIS A 521 -5.17 18.60 6.95
CA HIS A 521 -5.41 19.66 5.96
C HIS A 521 -5.33 21.04 6.59
N ARG A 522 -6.06 21.21 7.69
CA ARG A 522 -6.23 22.48 8.43
C ARG A 522 -5.08 22.79 9.39
N GLN A 523 -4.10 21.89 9.51
CA GLN A 523 -2.97 22.00 10.44
C GLN A 523 -3.41 22.20 11.91
N GLU A 524 -4.61 21.71 12.26
CA GLU A 524 -5.11 21.70 13.65
C GLU A 524 -4.32 20.71 14.49
N VAL A 525 -3.88 19.62 13.85
CA VAL A 525 -3.02 18.59 14.42
C VAL A 525 -1.93 18.30 13.40
N THR A 526 -0.67 18.26 13.83
CA THR A 526 0.44 17.87 12.95
C THR A 526 0.68 16.36 13.02
N ILE A 527 1.15 15.75 11.92
CA ILE A 527 1.50 14.32 11.89
C ILE A 527 2.60 14.00 12.91
N ASP A 528 3.60 14.87 13.05
CA ASP A 528 4.64 14.78 14.07
C ASP A 528 4.07 14.75 15.50
N SER A 529 3.08 15.59 15.81
CA SER A 529 2.45 15.59 17.14
C SER A 529 1.71 14.28 17.44
N VAL A 530 1.07 13.68 16.43
CA VAL A 530 0.44 12.36 16.54
C VAL A 530 1.50 11.30 16.84
N LYS A 531 2.59 11.27 16.07
CA LYS A 531 3.65 10.28 16.21
C LYS A 531 4.40 10.40 17.55
N LYS A 532 4.69 11.63 18.00
CA LYS A 532 5.26 11.87 19.34
C LYS A 532 4.33 11.41 20.45
N HIS A 533 3.03 11.66 20.31
CA HIS A 533 2.05 11.19 21.29
C HIS A 533 1.95 9.66 21.31
N MET A 534 1.99 9.00 20.14
CA MET A 534 2.06 7.54 20.03
C MET A 534 3.31 6.99 20.72
N ASP A 535 4.49 7.51 20.40
CA ASP A 535 5.77 7.05 20.95
C ASP A 535 5.84 7.23 22.48
N THR A 536 5.40 8.38 22.99
CA THR A 536 5.30 8.67 24.44
C THR A 536 4.38 7.69 25.17
N ASN A 537 3.38 7.14 24.48
CA ASN A 537 2.44 6.15 25.01
C ASN A 537 2.81 4.70 24.66
N GLY A 538 4.06 4.47 24.24
CA GLY A 538 4.59 3.13 23.96
C GLY A 538 4.07 2.48 22.68
N ILE A 539 3.45 3.26 21.79
CA ILE A 539 3.01 2.79 20.47
C ILE A 539 4.11 3.09 19.45
N PRO A 540 4.73 2.07 18.83
CA PRO A 540 5.84 2.31 17.92
C PRO A 540 5.38 3.09 16.69
N ALA A 541 6.01 4.24 16.42
CA ALA A 541 5.76 5.10 15.26
C ALA A 541 7.03 5.28 14.43
N ARG A 542 6.92 5.47 13.11
CA ARG A 542 8.06 5.87 12.26
C ARG A 542 8.41 7.32 12.57
N VAL A 543 9.65 7.60 12.94
CA VAL A 543 10.16 8.95 13.20
C VAL A 543 11.11 9.37 12.09
#